data_AF-A0A0M3IQ08-F1
#
_entry.id   AF-A0A0M3IQ08-F1
#
_cell.length_a   1.000
_cell.length_b   1.000
_cell.length_c   1.000
_cell.angle_alpha   90.00
_cell.angle_beta   90.00
_cell.angle_gamma   90.00
#
_symmetry.space_group_name_H-M   'P 1'
#
loop_
_entity.id
_entity.type
_entity.pdbx_description
1 polymer ?
#
loop_
_entity_poly.entity_id
_entity_poly.type
_entity_poly.pdbx_seq_one_letter_code
_entity_poly.pdbx_strand_id
1 'polypeptide(L)'
;ANAWDGPISLSVVVPSDNFNAAINEAKAKVSNDSNKDLRKGLKDPFKIFEKLSAHFIYRNVNGCMGGISTTIGRQYDRLYPINVARNVARLLYAVMKLIVKKIKISLMPRTRRSLYDAYKRGDAIEFHGKYVNGAHSIPGLKDWFERNVTNPSLSTILSYKRHNWEPQFVALSTIPFHDENFPYSIRDNTELRWEMCRLNYTFQLVDDLFMVHPGIKTKVGKLEKLKKIARRSFHYALQQFNRRMDMCCQQTKSICPRFQA
;
A
#
# COMPACT_ATOMS: atom_id res chain seq x y z
N ALA A 1 -1.70 -6.64 -30.37
CA ALA A 1 -1.31 -6.60 -28.95
C ALA A 1 -2.46 -7.17 -28.14
N ASN A 2 -2.25 -8.33 -27.52
CA ASN A 2 -3.29 -8.98 -26.71
C ASN A 2 -3.43 -8.16 -25.42
N ALA A 3 -4.54 -7.42 -25.32
CA ALA A 3 -4.94 -6.79 -24.08
C ALA A 3 -5.17 -7.89 -23.01
N TRP A 4 -4.88 -7.56 -21.75
CA TRP A 4 -5.07 -8.41 -20.58
C TRP A 4 -6.41 -9.18 -20.61
N ASP A 5 -6.40 -10.50 -20.37
CA ASP A 5 -7.60 -11.37 -20.38
C ASP A 5 -7.99 -11.97 -19.00
N GLY A 6 -7.24 -11.66 -17.93
CA GLY A 6 -7.56 -12.06 -16.55
C GLY A 6 -8.72 -11.30 -15.88
N PRO A 7 -9.13 -11.71 -14.67
CA PRO A 7 -10.27 -11.11 -13.94
C PRO A 7 -10.04 -9.63 -13.62
N ILE A 8 -11.12 -8.85 -13.64
CA ILE A 8 -11.14 -7.43 -13.32
C ILE A 8 -11.67 -7.28 -11.90
N SER A 9 -10.91 -6.64 -11.00
CA SER A 9 -11.40 -6.36 -9.64
C SER A 9 -11.83 -4.90 -9.51
N LEU A 10 -13.03 -4.68 -8.99
CA LEU A 10 -13.59 -3.40 -8.59
C LEU A 10 -13.70 -3.39 -7.07
N SER A 11 -13.17 -2.38 -6.40
CA SER A 11 -13.36 -2.20 -4.97
C SER A 11 -14.23 -0.97 -4.72
N VAL A 12 -15.35 -1.16 -4.04
CA VAL A 12 -16.32 -0.12 -3.71
C VAL A 12 -16.27 0.14 -2.21
N VAL A 13 -15.79 1.32 -1.84
CA VAL A 13 -15.70 1.72 -0.44
C VAL A 13 -16.98 2.40 -0.05
N VAL A 14 -17.65 1.87 0.96
CA VAL A 14 -18.90 2.39 1.49
C VAL A 14 -18.69 2.85 2.94
N PRO A 15 -19.28 3.99 3.34
CA PRO A 15 -19.28 4.39 4.75
C PRO A 15 -19.90 3.29 5.63
N SER A 16 -19.49 3.21 6.90
CA SER A 16 -20.21 2.39 7.91
C SER A 16 -21.67 2.78 8.02
N ASP A 17 -21.91 4.08 7.96
CA ASP A 17 -23.21 4.69 8.13
C ASP A 17 -24.05 4.36 6.89
N ASN A 18 -25.21 3.74 7.09
CA ASN A 18 -26.08 3.25 6.01
C ASN A 18 -25.42 2.23 5.06
N PHE A 19 -24.50 1.41 5.59
CA PHE A 19 -23.76 0.37 4.85
C PHE A 19 -24.64 -0.43 3.87
N ASN A 20 -25.79 -0.94 4.33
CA ASN A 20 -26.70 -1.74 3.50
C ASN A 20 -27.29 -0.94 2.32
N ALA A 21 -27.68 0.31 2.56
CA ALA A 21 -28.21 1.18 1.50
C ALA A 21 -27.12 1.53 0.48
N ALA A 22 -25.91 1.85 0.95
CA ALA A 22 -24.77 2.16 0.10
C ALA A 22 -24.32 0.95 -0.74
N ILE A 23 -24.33 -0.26 -0.18
CA ILE A 23 -24.09 -1.51 -0.93
C ILE A 23 -25.18 -1.71 -1.98
N ASN A 24 -26.46 -1.56 -1.62
CA ASN A 24 -27.55 -1.79 -2.57
C ASN A 24 -27.52 -0.79 -3.72
N GLU A 25 -27.22 0.48 -3.45
CA GLU A 25 -27.04 1.50 -4.49
C GLU A 25 -25.84 1.20 -5.39
N ALA A 26 -24.71 0.79 -4.81
CA ALA A 26 -23.53 0.45 -5.58
C ALA A 26 -23.71 -0.84 -6.40
N LYS A 27 -24.36 -1.86 -5.85
CA LYS A 27 -24.80 -3.05 -6.60
C LYS A 27 -25.70 -2.65 -7.75
N ALA A 28 -26.70 -1.78 -7.51
CA ALA A 28 -27.54 -1.27 -8.58
C ALA A 28 -26.69 -0.54 -9.64
N LYS A 29 -25.74 0.32 -9.28
CA LYS A 29 -24.90 1.02 -10.28
C LYS A 29 -23.99 0.09 -11.09
N VAL A 30 -23.50 -0.99 -10.48
CA VAL A 30 -22.64 -2.00 -11.13
C VAL A 30 -23.47 -2.95 -12.02
N SER A 31 -24.66 -3.35 -11.56
CA SER A 31 -25.55 -4.29 -12.24
C SER A 31 -26.53 -3.62 -13.21
N ASN A 32 -26.76 -2.31 -13.10
CA ASN A 32 -27.73 -1.62 -13.94
C ASN A 32 -27.17 -1.40 -15.34
N ASP A 33 -27.64 -2.27 -16.22
CA ASP A 33 -27.29 -2.44 -17.62
C ASP A 33 -27.56 -1.19 -18.49
N SER A 34 -28.21 -0.17 -17.92
CA SER A 34 -28.61 1.07 -18.59
C SER A 34 -27.58 2.22 -18.48
N ASN A 35 -26.46 2.03 -17.77
CA ASN A 35 -25.46 3.08 -17.57
C ASN A 35 -24.59 3.29 -18.83
N LYS A 36 -25.16 3.99 -19.83
CA LYS A 36 -24.56 4.26 -21.15
C LYS A 36 -23.15 4.86 -21.10
N ASP A 37 -22.82 5.60 -20.04
CA ASP A 37 -21.51 6.25 -19.89
C ASP A 37 -20.38 5.28 -19.54
N LEU A 38 -20.65 4.19 -18.81
CA LEU A 38 -19.66 3.13 -18.54
C LEU A 38 -19.38 2.26 -19.78
N ARG A 39 -20.32 2.21 -20.74
CA ARG A 39 -20.19 1.44 -21.99
C ARG A 39 -19.46 2.21 -23.09
N LYS A 40 -19.44 3.55 -23.03
CA LYS A 40 -18.77 4.41 -24.03
C LYS A 40 -17.25 4.20 -23.97
N GLY A 41 -16.73 3.42 -24.91
CA GLY A 41 -15.30 3.18 -25.09
C GLY A 41 -14.86 1.73 -24.86
N LEU A 42 -15.77 0.84 -24.44
CA LEU A 42 -15.48 -0.58 -24.28
C LEU A 42 -15.83 -1.35 -25.57
N LYS A 43 -14.88 -2.13 -26.09
CA LYS A 43 -15.09 -2.94 -27.31
C LYS A 43 -16.10 -4.09 -27.12
N ASP A 44 -16.24 -4.59 -25.88
CA ASP A 44 -17.15 -5.68 -25.53
C ASP A 44 -17.54 -5.54 -24.04
N PRO A 45 -18.56 -4.71 -23.72
CA PRO A 45 -18.91 -4.40 -22.33
C PRO A 45 -19.47 -5.61 -21.58
N PHE A 46 -20.11 -6.57 -22.26
CA PHE A 46 -20.72 -7.73 -21.62
C PHE A 46 -19.67 -8.70 -21.07
N LYS A 47 -18.56 -8.93 -21.79
CA LYS A 47 -17.44 -9.76 -21.28
C LYS A 47 -16.74 -9.19 -20.06
N ILE A 48 -16.77 -7.86 -19.87
CA ILE A 48 -16.15 -7.22 -18.69
C ILE A 48 -16.91 -7.58 -17.42
N PHE A 49 -18.24 -7.60 -17.47
CA PHE A 49 -19.07 -7.90 -16.31
C PHE A 49 -19.01 -9.38 -15.92
N GLU A 50 -18.82 -10.29 -16.88
CA GLU A 50 -18.56 -11.71 -16.61
C GLU A 50 -17.22 -11.95 -15.88
N LYS A 51 -16.27 -11.02 -16.03
CA LYS A 51 -14.93 -11.08 -15.42
C LYS A 51 -14.79 -10.18 -14.19
N LEU A 52 -15.85 -9.47 -13.79
CA LEU A 52 -15.81 -8.46 -12.74
C LEU A 52 -16.04 -9.06 -11.36
N SER A 53 -15.03 -9.01 -10.49
CA SER A 53 -15.19 -9.22 -9.05
C SER A 53 -15.32 -7.88 -8.33
N ALA A 54 -16.45 -7.64 -7.67
CA ALA A 54 -16.69 -6.41 -6.89
C ALA A 54 -16.54 -6.68 -5.38
N HIS A 55 -15.60 -6.00 -4.73
CA HIS A 55 -15.37 -6.07 -3.28
C HIS A 55 -15.94 -4.82 -2.59
N PHE A 56 -16.82 -5.01 -1.60
CA PHE A 56 -17.34 -3.90 -0.79
C PHE A 56 -16.52 -3.75 0.49
N ILE A 57 -16.00 -2.56 0.73
CA ILE A 57 -15.09 -2.27 1.85
C ILE A 57 -15.72 -1.18 2.72
N TYR A 58 -15.75 -1.37 4.04
CA TYR A 58 -16.26 -0.38 4.99
C TYR A 58 -15.42 -0.37 6.27
N ARG A 59 -15.39 0.78 6.94
CA ARG A 59 -14.73 0.94 8.24
C ARG A 59 -15.76 0.79 9.34
N ASN A 60 -15.65 -0.22 10.20
CA ASN A 60 -16.53 -0.30 11.37
C ASN A 60 -16.19 0.83 12.37
N VAL A 61 -17.19 1.62 12.76
CA VAL A 61 -17.08 2.67 13.79
C VAL A 61 -16.65 2.12 15.16
N ASN A 62 -16.95 0.86 15.44
CA ASN A 62 -16.60 0.18 16.69
C ASN A 62 -15.26 -0.56 16.65
N GLY A 63 -14.48 -0.40 15.58
CA GLY A 63 -13.19 -1.09 15.42
C GLY A 63 -13.33 -2.62 15.29
N CYS A 64 -12.31 -3.35 15.74
CA CYS A 64 -12.19 -4.81 15.57
C CYS A 64 -13.12 -5.65 16.46
N MET A 65 -13.87 -5.03 17.39
CA MET A 65 -14.63 -5.76 18.43
C MET A 65 -16.15 -5.53 18.40
N GLY A 66 -16.69 -4.92 17.34
CA GLY A 66 -18.14 -4.70 17.22
C GLY A 66 -18.73 -5.37 16.00
N GLY A 67 -19.96 -5.87 16.11
CA GLY A 67 -20.80 -6.14 14.94
C GLY A 67 -21.08 -4.88 14.12
N ILE A 68 -21.67 -5.04 12.94
CA ILE A 68 -22.09 -3.93 12.06
C ILE A 68 -23.13 -3.10 12.83
N SER A 69 -22.80 -1.87 13.22
CA SER A 69 -23.76 -0.96 13.85
C SER A 69 -24.76 -0.46 12.79
N THR A 70 -26.04 -0.64 13.05
CA THR A 70 -27.14 -0.24 12.17
C THR A 70 -27.64 1.18 12.44
N THR A 71 -26.99 1.93 13.33
CA THR A 71 -27.47 3.26 13.76
C THR A 71 -26.57 4.38 13.24
N ILE A 72 -27.23 5.33 12.57
CA ILE A 72 -26.66 6.43 11.79
C ILE A 72 -26.11 7.53 12.71
N GLY A 73 -24.98 8.14 12.36
CA GLY A 73 -24.72 9.49 12.83
C GLY A 73 -23.28 9.99 12.81
N ARG A 74 -22.64 10.08 11.64
CA ARG A 74 -21.84 11.26 11.29
C ARG A 74 -21.66 11.40 9.78
N GLN A 75 -22.05 12.56 9.26
CA GLN A 75 -21.72 12.99 7.91
C GLN A 75 -20.20 13.14 7.80
N TYR A 76 -19.54 12.07 7.36
CA TYR A 76 -18.18 12.17 6.85
C TYR A 76 -18.26 12.82 5.48
N ASP A 77 -17.60 13.97 5.32
CA ASP A 77 -17.41 14.58 4.01
C ASP A 77 -16.93 13.50 3.03
N ARG A 78 -17.59 13.41 1.87
CA ARG A 78 -17.30 12.46 0.79
C ARG A 78 -15.96 12.78 0.11
N LEU A 79 -14.91 12.97 0.88
CA LEU A 79 -13.55 12.98 0.39
C LEU A 79 -13.20 11.53 0.12
N TYR A 80 -13.21 11.15 -1.17
CA TYR A 80 -12.65 9.89 -1.63
C TYR A 80 -11.25 9.75 -1.00
N PRO A 81 -11.04 8.83 -0.03
CA PRO A 81 -9.75 8.77 0.62
C PRO A 81 -8.82 8.16 -0.42
N ILE A 82 -7.95 9.00 -0.98
CA ILE A 82 -6.89 8.63 -1.92
C ILE A 82 -6.06 7.43 -1.40
N ASN A 83 -6.13 7.17 -0.09
CA ASN A 83 -5.48 6.09 0.61
C ASN A 83 -6.18 4.72 0.47
N VAL A 84 -7.50 4.65 0.24
CA VAL A 84 -8.17 3.35 0.00
C VAL A 84 -7.85 2.83 -1.40
N ALA A 85 -7.77 3.71 -2.40
CA ALA A 85 -7.24 3.34 -3.72
C ALA A 85 -5.79 2.83 -3.63
N ARG A 86 -4.98 3.40 -2.73
CA ARG A 86 -3.62 2.88 -2.46
C ARG A 86 -3.64 1.50 -1.80
N ASN A 87 -4.62 1.18 -0.94
CA ASN A 87 -4.74 -0.14 -0.33
C ASN A 87 -5.10 -1.21 -1.38
N VAL A 88 -6.05 -0.90 -2.27
CA VAL A 88 -6.41 -1.78 -3.40
C VAL A 88 -5.20 -1.97 -4.32
N ALA A 89 -4.47 -0.89 -4.63
CA ALA A 89 -3.24 -0.99 -5.40
C ALA A 89 -2.16 -1.83 -4.70
N ARG A 90 -2.08 -1.84 -3.37
CA ARG A 90 -1.10 -2.68 -2.63
C ARG A 90 -1.46 -4.16 -2.62
N LEU A 91 -2.74 -4.50 -2.64
CA LEU A 91 -3.20 -5.90 -2.74
C LEU A 91 -2.84 -6.52 -4.10
N LEU A 92 -2.61 -5.70 -5.12
CA LEU A 92 -2.45 -6.14 -6.52
C LEU A 92 -1.00 -6.08 -7.03
N TYR A 93 -0.05 -5.58 -6.23
CA TYR A 93 1.34 -5.38 -6.69
C TYR A 93 2.35 -5.96 -5.71
N ALA A 94 3.36 -6.64 -6.26
CA ALA A 94 4.47 -7.19 -5.50
C ALA A 94 5.68 -6.27 -5.46
N VAL A 95 6.58 -6.53 -4.51
CA VAL A 95 8.05 -6.48 -4.71
C VAL A 95 8.88 -5.38 -3.98
N MET A 96 10.15 -5.72 -3.66
CA MET A 96 11.29 -4.83 -3.33
C MET A 96 11.55 -3.76 -4.39
N LYS A 97 11.61 -2.47 -4.02
CA LYS A 97 11.68 -1.36 -4.99
C LYS A 97 13.05 -0.68 -5.05
N LEU A 98 13.65 -0.68 -6.24
CA LEU A 98 14.85 0.06 -6.58
C LEU A 98 14.50 1.18 -7.58
N ILE A 99 15.22 2.30 -7.52
CA ILE A 99 15.11 3.39 -8.50
C ILE A 99 16.32 3.32 -9.42
N VAL A 100 16.09 3.45 -10.72
CA VAL A 100 17.16 3.62 -11.69
C VAL A 100 17.23 5.08 -12.12
N LYS A 101 18.44 5.60 -12.38
CA LYS A 101 18.67 6.90 -13.03
C LYS A 101 17.95 6.94 -14.38
N LYS A 102 17.86 8.09 -15.04
CA LYS A 102 17.06 8.26 -16.28
C LYS A 102 17.52 7.29 -17.38
N ILE A 103 16.92 6.10 -17.43
CA ILE A 103 17.18 5.02 -18.38
C ILE A 103 15.90 4.78 -19.18
N LYS A 104 16.02 4.53 -20.49
CA LYS A 104 14.89 4.15 -21.35
C LYS A 104 14.23 2.88 -20.80
N ILE A 105 12.90 2.77 -20.86
CA ILE A 105 12.17 1.60 -20.34
C ILE A 105 12.69 0.28 -20.95
N SER A 106 13.09 0.30 -22.22
CA SER A 106 13.69 -0.85 -22.92
C SER A 106 15.04 -1.32 -22.35
N LEU A 107 15.74 -0.45 -21.61
CA LEU A 107 17.05 -0.71 -21.01
C LEU A 107 16.96 -0.96 -19.49
N MET A 108 15.75 -1.06 -18.94
CA MET A 108 15.59 -1.39 -17.52
C MET A 108 16.11 -2.78 -17.21
N PRO A 109 16.81 -2.97 -16.08
CA PRO A 109 17.23 -4.29 -15.66
C PRO A 109 16.00 -5.18 -15.42
N ARG A 110 16.01 -6.37 -16.03
CA ARG A 110 14.96 -7.39 -15.92
C ARG A 110 15.41 -8.63 -15.13
N THR A 111 16.70 -8.72 -14.85
CA THR A 111 17.31 -9.81 -14.08
C THR A 111 18.10 -9.26 -12.89
N ARG A 112 18.23 -10.04 -11.81
CA ARG A 112 19.04 -9.66 -10.64
C ARG A 112 20.47 -9.29 -11.03
N ARG A 113 21.07 -10.02 -11.97
CA ARG A 113 22.42 -9.74 -12.50
C ARG A 113 22.50 -8.35 -13.16
N SER A 114 21.61 -8.06 -14.11
CA SER A 114 21.59 -6.75 -14.79
C SER A 114 21.32 -5.59 -13.81
N LEU A 115 20.50 -5.84 -12.79
CA LEU A 115 20.23 -4.88 -11.73
C LEU A 115 21.47 -4.65 -10.85
N TYR A 116 22.20 -5.70 -10.49
CA TYR A 116 23.43 -5.59 -9.70
C TYR A 116 24.51 -4.82 -10.45
N ASP A 117 24.66 -5.06 -11.75
CA ASP A 117 25.61 -4.31 -12.57
C ASP A 117 25.22 -2.83 -12.67
N ALA A 118 23.92 -2.53 -12.82
CA ALA A 118 23.42 -1.16 -12.73
C ALA A 118 23.66 -0.53 -11.35
N TYR A 119 23.49 -1.30 -10.26
CA TYR A 119 23.74 -0.84 -8.90
C TYR A 119 25.23 -0.52 -8.66
N LYS A 120 26.14 -1.40 -9.09
CA LYS A 120 27.60 -1.20 -8.99
C LYS A 120 28.09 0.04 -9.76
N ARG A 121 27.49 0.33 -10.93
CA ARG A 121 27.77 1.57 -11.69
C ARG A 121 27.13 2.82 -11.09
N GLY A 122 26.30 2.67 -10.06
CA GLY A 122 25.50 3.76 -9.49
C GLY A 122 24.36 4.22 -10.38
N ASP A 123 23.98 3.44 -11.39
CA ASP A 123 22.82 3.68 -12.24
C ASP A 123 21.52 3.27 -11.57
N ALA A 124 21.56 2.31 -10.63
CA ALA A 124 20.48 1.94 -9.74
C ALA A 124 20.81 2.33 -8.30
N ILE A 125 19.83 2.82 -7.56
CA ILE A 125 19.92 3.15 -6.14
C ILE A 125 18.66 2.67 -5.42
N GLU A 126 18.75 2.52 -4.10
CA GLU A 126 17.58 2.30 -3.27
C GLU A 126 16.60 3.47 -3.36
N PHE A 127 15.30 3.17 -3.29
CA PHE A 127 14.26 4.18 -3.37
C PHE A 127 14.49 5.27 -2.31
N HIS A 128 14.46 6.56 -2.68
CA HIS A 128 14.83 7.68 -1.79
C HIS A 128 16.23 7.67 -1.15
N GLY A 129 17.14 6.78 -1.55
CA GLY A 129 18.49 6.69 -0.97
C GLY A 129 19.32 7.98 -1.08
N LYS A 130 18.96 8.90 -1.97
CA LYS A 130 19.58 10.24 -2.09
C LYS A 130 19.01 11.32 -1.17
N TYR A 131 17.80 11.14 -0.66
CA TYR A 131 17.05 12.21 0.02
C TYR A 131 16.71 11.88 1.48
N VAL A 132 16.60 10.59 1.82
CA VAL A 132 16.28 10.13 3.17
C VAL A 132 17.13 8.91 3.48
N ASN A 133 18.26 9.12 4.16
CA ASN A 133 19.16 8.04 4.53
C ASN A 133 18.43 7.03 5.44
N GLY A 134 18.56 5.74 5.12
CA GLY A 134 18.09 4.64 5.96
C GLY A 134 16.59 4.27 5.85
N ALA A 135 15.68 5.20 5.56
CA ALA A 135 14.22 4.94 5.57
C ALA A 135 13.75 3.87 4.55
N HIS A 136 14.45 3.75 3.43
CA HIS A 136 14.14 2.75 2.40
C HIS A 136 15.31 1.80 2.13
N SER A 137 16.32 1.82 3.01
CA SER A 137 17.40 0.84 2.91
C SER A 137 16.82 -0.56 3.11
N ILE A 138 17.27 -1.47 2.27
CA ILE A 138 16.86 -2.87 2.20
C ILE A 138 17.89 -3.65 3.02
N PRO A 139 17.50 -4.21 4.18
CA PRO A 139 18.40 -5.04 4.96
C PRO A 139 18.92 -6.21 4.13
N GLY A 140 20.23 -6.44 4.13
CA GLY A 140 20.86 -7.56 3.40
C GLY A 140 20.91 -7.40 1.88
N LEU A 141 20.74 -6.19 1.32
CA LEU A 141 20.73 -5.98 -0.14
C LEU A 141 22.01 -6.47 -0.84
N LYS A 142 23.18 -6.27 -0.22
CA LYS A 142 24.46 -6.74 -0.79
C LYS A 142 24.49 -8.26 -0.85
N ASP A 143 24.18 -8.91 0.26
CA ASP A 143 24.12 -10.37 0.36
C ASP A 143 23.11 -10.94 -0.63
N TRP A 144 21.98 -10.25 -0.84
CA TRP A 144 20.96 -10.61 -1.83
C TRP A 144 21.50 -10.62 -3.27
N PHE A 145 22.29 -9.61 -3.63
CA PHE A 145 22.91 -9.55 -4.95
C PHE A 145 23.95 -10.67 -5.18
N GLU A 146 24.69 -11.01 -4.12
CA GLU A 146 25.84 -11.93 -4.18
C GLU A 146 25.44 -13.40 -3.96
N ARG A 147 24.26 -13.67 -3.42
CA ARG A 147 23.78 -15.04 -3.20
C ARG A 147 23.54 -15.76 -4.53
N ASN A 148 24.03 -17.00 -4.63
CA ASN A 148 23.63 -17.91 -5.69
C ASN A 148 22.28 -18.56 -5.32
N VAL A 149 21.23 -18.19 -6.04
CA VAL A 149 19.88 -18.72 -5.82
C VAL A 149 19.55 -19.58 -7.01
N THR A 150 19.57 -20.89 -6.82
CA THR A 150 19.14 -21.88 -7.83
C THR A 150 17.65 -22.18 -7.73
N ASN A 151 17.00 -21.86 -6.60
CA ASN A 151 15.56 -22.01 -6.37
C ASN A 151 15.02 -20.84 -5.53
N PRO A 152 13.82 -20.29 -5.82
CA PRO A 152 13.19 -19.22 -5.05
C PRO A 152 13.07 -19.63 -3.59
N SER A 153 13.92 -19.07 -2.72
CA SER A 153 13.83 -19.34 -1.29
C SER A 153 12.94 -18.29 -0.64
N LEU A 154 11.79 -18.71 -0.12
CA LEU A 154 10.96 -17.90 0.78
C LEU A 154 11.61 -17.70 2.16
N SER A 155 12.86 -18.11 2.39
CA SER A 155 13.40 -18.26 3.74
C SER A 155 13.74 -16.97 4.49
N THR A 156 13.78 -15.80 3.83
CA THR A 156 14.26 -14.58 4.50
C THR A 156 13.11 -13.84 5.19
N ILE A 157 13.03 -14.00 6.51
CA ILE A 157 12.16 -13.20 7.37
C ILE A 157 12.86 -11.89 7.75
N LEU A 158 12.19 -10.77 7.51
CA LEU A 158 12.67 -9.44 7.86
C LEU A 158 11.96 -8.97 9.13
N SER A 159 12.74 -8.71 10.20
CA SER A 159 12.21 -8.07 11.39
C SER A 159 11.95 -6.58 11.15
N TYR A 160 10.74 -6.12 11.41
CA TYR A 160 10.40 -4.70 11.34
C TYR A 160 10.92 -3.97 12.58
N LYS A 161 12.20 -3.54 12.56
CA LYS A 161 12.89 -2.92 13.72
C LYS A 161 13.03 -1.39 13.64
N ARG A 162 12.65 -0.77 12.53
CA ARG A 162 12.87 0.65 12.26
C ARG A 162 11.55 1.32 11.95
N HIS A 163 11.13 2.29 12.78
CA HIS A 163 9.85 2.98 12.60
C HIS A 163 9.75 3.71 11.26
N ASN A 164 10.87 4.15 10.70
CA ASN A 164 10.90 4.90 9.45
C ASN A 164 11.06 4.00 8.23
N TRP A 165 11.14 2.67 8.42
CA TRP A 165 11.30 1.73 7.33
C TRP A 165 9.97 1.51 6.60
N GLU A 166 9.95 1.81 5.31
CA GLU A 166 8.76 1.66 4.48
C GLU A 166 9.00 0.65 3.36
N PRO A 167 8.98 -0.66 3.67
CA PRO A 167 9.03 -1.70 2.65
C PRO A 167 7.77 -1.61 1.79
N GLN A 168 7.93 -1.81 0.49
CA GLN A 168 6.81 -2.11 -0.38
C GLN A 168 6.54 -3.62 -0.27
N PHE A 169 5.26 -4.01 -0.21
CA PHE A 169 4.86 -5.40 0.03
C PHE A 169 3.61 -5.76 -0.78
N VAL A 170 3.46 -7.05 -1.10
CA VAL A 170 2.14 -7.66 -1.34
C VAL A 170 1.55 -8.00 0.01
N ALA A 171 0.25 -7.83 0.17
CA ALA A 171 -0.44 -8.26 1.36
C ALA A 171 -1.51 -9.29 1.05
N LEU A 172 -1.78 -10.13 2.04
CA LEU A 172 -2.99 -10.93 2.10
C LEU A 172 -4.20 -9.98 2.22
N SER A 173 -5.38 -10.44 1.81
CA SER A 173 -6.64 -9.72 2.03
C SER A 173 -6.99 -9.55 3.52
N THR A 174 -6.24 -10.20 4.42
CA THR A 174 -6.46 -10.18 5.88
C THR A 174 -5.73 -9.04 6.60
N ILE A 175 -4.85 -8.29 5.93
CA ILE A 175 -4.13 -7.19 6.58
C ILE A 175 -5.11 -6.10 7.07
N PRO A 176 -4.75 -5.34 8.12
CA PRO A 176 -5.52 -4.17 8.52
C PRO A 176 -5.66 -3.18 7.36
N PHE A 177 -6.72 -2.37 7.41
CA PHE A 177 -6.85 -1.22 6.54
C PHE A 177 -5.95 -0.07 7.01
N HIS A 178 -5.62 0.82 6.08
CA HIS A 178 -4.94 2.08 6.40
C HIS A 178 -5.74 2.90 7.44
N ASP A 179 -5.06 3.45 8.44
CA ASP A 179 -5.68 4.36 9.41
C ASP A 179 -5.86 5.76 8.80
N GLU A 180 -7.07 6.04 8.30
CA GLU A 180 -7.42 7.30 7.63
C GLU A 180 -7.32 8.56 8.52
N ASN A 181 -6.99 8.42 9.81
CA ASN A 181 -6.63 9.57 10.64
C ASN A 181 -5.25 10.14 10.27
N PHE A 182 -4.37 9.34 9.66
CA PHE A 182 -3.04 9.79 9.24
C PHE A 182 -3.14 10.68 7.98
N PRO A 183 -2.66 11.93 8.05
CA PRO A 183 -2.78 12.84 6.92
C PRO A 183 -1.72 12.57 5.86
N TYR A 184 -2.10 12.70 4.59
CA TYR A 184 -1.15 12.84 3.51
C TYR A 184 -0.28 14.11 3.75
N SER A 185 1.05 14.07 3.69
CA SER A 185 1.97 13.01 3.25
C SER A 185 2.94 12.56 4.34
N ILE A 186 2.51 12.64 5.61
CA ILE A 186 3.38 12.35 6.76
C ILE A 186 3.11 10.92 7.20
N ARG A 187 4.01 9.99 6.83
CA ARG A 187 3.96 8.57 7.22
C ARG A 187 2.65 7.86 6.86
N ASP A 188 1.89 8.40 5.91
CA ASP A 188 0.63 7.84 5.42
C ASP A 188 0.80 6.44 4.83
N ASN A 189 1.98 6.10 4.29
CA ASN A 189 2.26 4.74 3.87
C ASN A 189 2.90 3.89 4.98
N THR A 190 3.65 4.53 5.88
CA THR A 190 4.43 3.86 6.92
C THR A 190 3.54 3.32 8.03
N GLU A 191 2.46 4.02 8.38
CA GLU A 191 1.55 3.63 9.48
C GLU A 191 1.02 2.19 9.31
N LEU A 192 0.70 1.79 8.08
CA LEU A 192 0.14 0.46 7.83
C LEU A 192 1.15 -0.64 8.20
N ARG A 193 2.45 -0.37 8.02
CA ARG A 193 3.51 -1.29 8.46
C ARG A 193 3.62 -1.33 9.98
N TRP A 194 3.39 -0.19 10.64
CA TRP A 194 3.35 -0.14 12.10
C TRP A 194 2.23 -1.02 12.64
N GLU A 195 1.03 -0.90 12.06
CA GLU A 195 -0.11 -1.69 12.49
C GLU A 195 0.11 -3.18 12.24
N MET A 196 0.58 -3.54 11.04
CA MET A 196 0.95 -4.92 10.72
C MET A 196 1.99 -5.49 11.70
N CYS A 197 3.04 -4.72 12.02
CA CYS A 197 4.02 -5.15 13.03
C CYS A 197 3.35 -5.44 14.37
N ARG A 198 2.51 -4.51 14.86
CA ARG A 198 1.84 -4.67 16.15
C ARG A 198 0.85 -5.83 16.17
N LEU A 199 0.21 -6.13 15.03
CA LEU A 199 -0.65 -7.29 14.84
C LEU A 199 0.12 -8.59 14.55
N ASN A 200 1.44 -8.61 14.80
CA ASN A 200 2.30 -9.78 14.67
C ASN A 200 2.39 -10.35 13.24
N TYR A 201 2.21 -9.50 12.22
CA TYR A 201 2.50 -9.90 10.84
C TYR A 201 4.01 -10.02 10.63
N THR A 202 4.40 -11.03 9.86
CA THR A 202 5.78 -11.27 9.48
C THR A 202 6.04 -10.73 8.08
N PHE A 203 7.11 -9.95 7.91
CA PHE A 203 7.54 -9.48 6.60
C PHE A 203 8.49 -10.50 5.99
N GLN A 204 8.03 -11.22 4.98
CA GLN A 204 8.84 -12.20 4.26
C GLN A 204 9.35 -11.59 2.95
N LEU A 205 10.65 -11.71 2.70
CA LEU A 205 11.26 -11.27 1.44
C LEU A 205 11.08 -12.37 0.39
N VAL A 206 10.55 -11.98 -0.77
CA VAL A 206 10.54 -12.83 -1.96
C VAL A 206 11.81 -12.57 -2.76
N ASP A 207 12.74 -13.53 -2.73
CA ASP A 207 14.13 -13.34 -3.18
C ASP A 207 14.27 -13.07 -4.68
N ASP A 208 13.37 -13.61 -5.50
CA ASP A 208 13.52 -13.56 -6.97
C ASP A 208 12.76 -12.41 -7.63
N LEU A 209 12.11 -11.56 -6.82
CA LEU A 209 11.33 -10.44 -7.30
C LEU A 209 12.01 -9.13 -6.91
N PHE A 210 12.24 -8.27 -7.91
CA PHE A 210 12.56 -6.86 -7.71
C PHE A 210 11.72 -5.96 -8.64
N MET A 211 11.44 -4.73 -8.19
CA MET A 211 10.72 -3.70 -8.92
C MET A 211 11.67 -2.54 -9.19
N VAL A 212 11.58 -1.99 -10.40
CA VAL A 212 12.38 -0.85 -10.83
C VAL A 212 11.47 0.32 -11.16
N HIS A 213 11.78 1.49 -10.61
CA HIS A 213 11.14 2.74 -11.01
C HIS A 213 12.08 3.55 -11.91
N PRO A 214 11.63 3.99 -13.11
CA PRO A 214 12.43 4.87 -13.96
C PRO A 214 12.54 6.27 -13.35
N GLY A 215 13.76 6.75 -13.24
CA GLY A 215 14.03 8.15 -12.90
C GLY A 215 13.99 8.43 -11.41
N ILE A 216 14.82 9.39 -11.04
CA ILE A 216 14.94 9.93 -9.68
C ILE A 216 14.16 11.23 -9.64
N LYS A 217 13.25 11.38 -8.67
CA LYS A 217 12.56 12.65 -8.44
C LYS A 217 13.59 13.71 -8.06
N THR A 218 13.72 14.77 -8.84
CA THR A 218 14.75 15.81 -8.66
C THR A 218 14.25 17.08 -7.95
N LYS A 219 12.93 17.27 -7.83
CA LYS A 219 12.33 18.45 -7.18
C LYS A 219 11.49 18.07 -5.97
N VAL A 220 11.76 18.70 -4.83
CA VAL A 220 10.86 18.72 -3.68
C VAL A 220 9.78 19.75 -4.01
N GLY A 221 8.61 19.28 -4.45
CA GLY A 221 7.50 20.16 -4.83
C GLY A 221 6.87 20.88 -3.63
N LYS A 222 5.61 21.32 -3.76
CA LYS A 222 4.81 21.98 -2.69
C LYS A 222 4.54 21.11 -1.44
N LEU A 223 5.18 19.95 -1.32
CA LEU A 223 4.94 18.93 -0.30
C LEU A 223 5.30 19.41 1.11
N GLU A 224 6.38 20.18 1.26
CA GLU A 224 6.79 20.66 2.59
C GLU A 224 5.77 21.62 3.21
N LYS A 225 5.13 22.47 2.40
CA LYS A 225 4.03 23.34 2.87
C LYS A 225 2.83 22.51 3.33
N LEU A 226 2.48 21.45 2.60
CA LEU A 226 1.40 20.54 2.98
C LEU A 226 1.72 19.78 4.27
N LYS A 227 2.96 19.29 4.43
CA LYS A 227 3.41 18.64 5.67
C LYS A 227 3.31 19.59 6.86
N LYS A 228 3.68 20.87 6.71
CA LYS A 228 3.56 21.84 7.80
C LYS A 228 2.11 21.98 8.29
N ILE A 229 1.14 22.02 7.37
CA ILE A 229 -0.30 22.10 7.69
C ILE A 229 -0.78 20.81 8.36
N ALA A 230 -0.38 19.65 7.81
CA ALA A 230 -0.79 18.33 8.30
C ALA A 230 -0.17 17.94 9.64
N ARG A 231 0.87 18.64 10.11
CA ARG A 231 1.68 18.24 11.26
C ARG A 231 0.86 18.05 12.54
N ARG A 232 -0.08 18.96 12.83
CA ARG A 232 -0.92 18.85 14.04
C ARG A 232 -1.81 17.61 14.00
N SER A 233 -2.51 17.39 12.89
CA SER A 233 -3.35 16.21 12.68
C SER A 233 -2.54 14.92 12.74
N PHE A 234 -1.32 14.92 12.19
CA PHE A 234 -0.42 13.77 12.27
C PHE A 234 -0.03 13.42 13.72
N HIS A 235 0.33 14.40 14.56
CA HIS A 235 0.70 14.11 15.95
C HIS A 235 -0.49 13.56 16.74
N TYR A 236 -1.69 14.09 16.49
CA TYR A 236 -2.92 13.56 17.07
C TYR A 236 -3.18 12.11 16.63
N ALA A 237 -3.10 11.84 15.33
CA ALA A 237 -3.27 10.49 14.79
C ALA A 237 -2.25 9.49 15.37
N LEU A 238 -0.98 9.88 15.44
CA LEU A 238 0.09 9.07 16.04
C LEU A 238 -0.16 8.76 17.52
N GLN A 239 -0.68 9.72 18.30
CA GLN A 239 -1.02 9.50 19.70
C GLN A 239 -2.17 8.49 19.85
N GLN A 240 -3.23 8.65 19.05
CA GLN A 240 -4.37 7.72 19.08
C GLN A 240 -3.94 6.31 18.63
N PHE A 241 -3.12 6.24 17.58
CA PHE A 241 -2.55 4.99 17.07
C PHE A 241 -1.75 4.26 18.15
N ASN A 242 -0.80 4.95 18.80
CA ASN A 242 0.02 4.35 19.85
C ASN A 242 -0.83 3.86 21.03
N ARG A 243 -1.82 4.66 21.47
CA ARG A 243 -2.75 4.25 22.54
C ARG A 243 -3.53 2.99 22.16
N ARG A 244 -4.10 2.96 20.94
CA ARG A 244 -4.86 1.81 20.41
C ARG A 244 -3.99 0.55 20.34
N MET A 245 -2.80 0.66 19.78
CA MET A 245 -1.87 -0.47 19.66
C MET A 245 -1.38 -0.97 21.02
N ASP A 246 -1.13 -0.07 21.98
CA ASP A 246 -0.72 -0.45 23.34
C ASP A 246 -1.82 -1.15 24.13
N MET A 247 -3.09 -0.85 23.85
CA MET A 247 -4.22 -1.56 24.44
C MET A 247 -4.43 -2.94 23.79
N CYS A 248 -4.35 -3.03 22.46
CA CYS A 248 -4.70 -4.24 21.70
C CYS A 248 -3.54 -5.25 21.58
N CYS A 249 -2.30 -4.76 21.55
CA CYS A 249 -1.13 -5.55 21.13
C CYS A 249 0.04 -5.32 22.10
N GLN A 250 -0.12 -5.73 23.36
CA GLN A 250 0.92 -5.58 24.39
C GLN A 250 2.13 -6.49 24.11
N GLN A 251 1.90 -7.69 23.59
CA GLN A 251 2.91 -8.70 23.31
C GLN A 251 3.93 -8.29 22.23
N THR A 252 3.54 -7.42 21.29
CA THR A 252 4.42 -6.94 20.21
C THR A 252 5.06 -5.59 20.53
N LYS A 253 4.74 -4.96 21.67
CA LYS A 253 5.24 -3.63 22.05
C LYS A 253 6.76 -3.59 22.21
N SER A 254 7.36 -4.68 22.69
CA SER A 254 8.82 -4.82 22.84
C SER A 254 9.52 -5.28 21.55
N ILE A 255 8.77 -5.87 20.61
CA ILE A 255 9.29 -6.43 19.35
C ILE A 255 9.33 -5.36 18.26
N CYS A 256 8.26 -4.55 18.17
CA CYS A 256 8.14 -3.48 17.20
C CYS A 256 8.84 -2.19 17.66
N PRO A 257 9.28 -1.33 16.74
CA PRO A 257 9.93 -0.08 17.08
C PRO A 257 8.94 0.88 17.74
N ARG A 258 9.47 1.81 18.53
CA ARG A 258 8.70 2.95 19.00
C ARG A 258 8.35 3.85 17.83
N PHE A 259 7.06 4.04 17.57
CA PHE A 259 6.58 4.89 16.48
C PHE A 259 6.61 6.36 16.89
N GLN A 260 7.18 7.19 16.02
CA GLN A 260 7.40 8.62 16.28
C GLN A 260 7.32 9.44 14.98
N ALA A 261 7.27 10.76 15.13
CA ALA A 261 7.24 11.72 14.02
C ALA A 261 8.50 11.66 13.14
#